data_AF-A0AA91PY13-F1
#
_entry.id   AF-A0AA91PY13-F1
#
_cell.length_a   1.000
_cell.length_b   1.000
_cell.length_c   1.000
_cell.angle_alpha   90.00
_cell.angle_beta   90.00
_cell.angle_gamma   90.00
#
_symmetry.space_group_name_H-M   'P 1'
#
loop_
_entity.id
_entity.type
_entity.pdbx_description
1 polymer ?
#
loop_
_entity_poly.entity_id
_entity_poly.type
_entity_poly.pdbx_seq_one_letter_code
_entity_poly.pdbx_strand_id
1 'polypeptide(L)'
;MSLWQMDARIKHVEDCLSMLTIKNEERLEQSQSLGEDGRTIHTHTQRVTETKVEVKKRTKGKFTASETSGKRRKSKPVGIQVERNSFINTVPKVKPPPKIKADSDDVPQELLVSSRTNPIPGLKILSFTMTENLGHDVAVDAFCYQPHNTISQYFLSHFHSDHYGGFTKRWCRERTLDKKIVYCSEITARLLQIRFNVEEQFIFPLKLNARCKVWDYGHAVNVCSGDKTYDNNGSRSAFEEGYMLNGGFYSEEKTPGLYVTSIDANHCPGAVIFLFESISLSMESSFSLHCGDFRVCRAMLEHPMILPFHIGGSSVLHKAYLDTTYMSPEHNFPLQETVCDAAATLVEKFAEKGPLYNEYFGTTLQSRITDFLQLPRMKKKKFLILVGTYLIGKEKLAISISKRMDSCPIYVSNINSRGDKKEIIASFQNDFLDSVLTDDDVGKYSSAEVMIHLVPMKIVGSPKEISSYFNHNQYFNHFERCIGFRPTGWAFEGTSDFLELEDEKPYAEDASFQDMIEALKNRPNYTYLDILKQKRPQSDKLMDKPTFKIYSLPYSEHSSFRELSFFALMLNISEIIPTVNTGNEFSRAKMESIIEKWRILQGAITQKGSKNLSSELQNDLQSLTLESF
;
A
#
# COMPACT_ATOMS: atom_id res chain seq x y z
N MET A 1 -3.77 11.05 29.93
CA MET A 1 -2.45 11.48 29.39
C MET A 1 -2.69 12.11 28.03
N SER A 2 -1.93 13.15 27.68
CA SER A 2 -2.35 14.24 26.78
C SER A 2 -2.32 13.93 25.28
N LEU A 3 -3.22 14.61 24.53
CA LEU A 3 -3.32 14.85 23.08
C LEU A 3 -2.02 14.93 22.24
N TRP A 4 -0.86 15.09 22.88
CA TRP A 4 0.47 15.12 22.24
C TRP A 4 1.00 13.74 21.79
N GLN A 5 0.42 12.62 22.26
CA GLN A 5 0.79 11.27 21.80
C GLN A 5 -0.03 10.79 20.58
N MET A 6 -1.19 11.41 20.29
CA MET A 6 -2.09 11.03 19.19
C MET A 6 -1.59 11.50 17.81
N ASP A 7 -1.09 12.74 17.71
CA ASP A 7 -0.46 13.26 16.49
C ASP A 7 0.83 12.52 16.11
N ALA A 8 1.48 11.82 17.06
CA ALA A 8 2.67 11.04 16.80
C ALA A 8 2.37 9.65 16.21
N ARG A 9 1.19 9.06 16.50
CA ARG A 9 0.80 7.71 16.05
C ARG A 9 0.09 7.71 14.69
N ILE A 10 -0.81 8.66 14.41
CA ILE A 10 -1.33 8.86 13.04
C ILE A 10 -0.17 9.18 12.11
N LYS A 11 0.71 10.08 12.56
CA LYS A 11 1.94 10.37 11.83
C LYS A 11 2.83 9.13 11.71
N HIS A 12 2.85 8.19 12.65
CA HIS A 12 3.63 6.96 12.50
C HIS A 12 3.05 6.01 11.45
N VAL A 13 1.72 5.79 11.40
CA VAL A 13 1.09 4.94 10.37
C VAL A 13 1.14 5.62 9.00
N GLU A 14 0.91 6.94 8.94
CA GLU A 14 1.06 7.72 7.72
C GLU A 14 2.53 7.86 7.30
N ASP A 15 3.49 8.01 8.21
CA ASP A 15 4.93 8.00 7.91
C ASP A 15 5.33 6.58 7.46
N CYS A 16 4.85 5.51 8.09
CA CYS A 16 5.11 4.12 7.69
C CYS A 16 4.58 3.81 6.28
N LEU A 17 3.47 4.42 5.87
CA LEU A 17 2.90 4.32 4.52
C LEU A 17 3.45 5.38 3.52
N SER A 18 4.18 6.39 4.00
CA SER A 18 4.67 7.51 3.19
C SER A 18 6.17 7.81 3.30
N MET A 19 6.97 6.95 3.95
CA MET A 19 8.38 7.18 4.27
C MET A 19 9.22 7.48 3.02
N LEU A 20 9.23 8.76 2.68
CA LEU A 20 10.26 9.43 1.94
C LEU A 20 11.42 9.69 2.88
N THR A 21 12.60 9.41 2.34
CA THR A 21 13.92 9.80 2.83
C THR A 21 14.43 9.09 4.08
N ILE A 22 15.17 8.02 3.81
CA ILE A 22 16.50 7.75 4.38
C ILE A 22 17.10 9.07 4.91
N LYS A 23 17.10 9.26 6.22
CA LYS A 23 18.00 10.22 6.85
C LYS A 23 19.40 9.65 6.68
N ASN A 24 20.23 10.36 5.91
CA ASN A 24 21.67 10.16 5.94
C ASN A 24 22.13 10.26 7.40
N GLU A 25 22.86 9.25 7.85
CA GLU A 25 23.56 9.22 9.12
C GLU A 25 24.45 10.46 9.26
N GLU A 26 24.08 11.39 10.13
CA GLU A 26 25.06 12.31 10.71
C GLU A 26 25.76 11.55 11.84
N ARG A 27 27.02 11.24 11.57
CA ARG A 27 28.02 10.63 12.45
C ARG A 27 28.12 11.45 13.75
N LEU A 28 27.56 10.95 14.85
CA LEU A 28 27.86 11.43 16.20
C LEU A 28 29.11 10.70 16.69
N GLU A 29 30.27 11.30 16.46
CA GLU A 29 31.49 10.95 17.18
C GLU A 29 31.30 11.39 18.64
N GLN A 30 31.01 10.45 19.53
CA GLN A 30 31.21 10.63 20.97
C GLN A 30 32.53 9.97 21.34
N SER A 31 33.58 10.78 21.40
CA SER A 31 34.81 10.46 22.11
C SER A 31 34.48 10.28 23.60
N GLN A 32 34.67 9.07 24.12
CA GLN A 32 34.71 8.81 25.56
C GLN A 32 35.95 9.48 26.15
N SER A 33 35.75 10.38 27.11
CA SER A 33 36.77 10.73 28.10
C SER A 33 36.23 10.33 29.47
N LEU A 34 36.90 9.35 30.08
CA LEU A 34 36.75 8.98 31.48
C LEU A 34 37.13 10.18 32.37
N GLY A 35 36.32 10.43 33.39
CA GLY A 35 36.58 11.40 34.44
C GLY A 35 35.80 11.01 35.68
N GLU A 36 36.55 10.62 36.70
CA GLU A 36 36.12 10.23 38.04
C GLU A 36 35.38 11.38 38.72
N ASP A 37 34.24 11.08 39.34
CA ASP A 37 33.88 11.44 40.73
C ASP A 37 32.36 11.49 40.92
N GLY A 38 31.89 10.65 41.83
CA GLY A 38 30.48 10.45 42.11
C GLY A 38 29.81 11.66 42.75
N ARG A 39 28.55 11.89 42.37
CA ARG A 39 27.43 12.23 43.26
C ARG A 39 26.11 12.28 42.48
N THR A 40 25.15 11.51 42.97
CA THR A 40 23.75 11.44 42.55
C THR A 40 23.00 12.70 42.99
N ILE A 41 22.22 13.33 42.11
CA ILE A 41 21.18 14.30 42.51
C ILE A 41 19.92 14.05 41.67
N HIS A 42 18.85 13.59 42.33
CA HIS A 42 17.48 13.65 41.86
C HIS A 42 16.89 15.03 42.13
N THR A 43 16.16 15.61 41.18
CA THR A 43 15.12 16.59 41.51
C THR A 43 13.89 16.50 40.58
N HIS A 44 12.76 16.36 41.26
CA HIS A 44 11.38 16.48 40.81
C HIS A 44 11.10 17.91 40.28
N THR A 45 10.17 18.07 39.35
CA THR A 45 9.56 19.38 39.07
C THR A 45 8.03 19.27 39.03
N GLN A 46 7.39 19.94 39.98
CA GLN A 46 5.96 20.25 40.00
C GLN A 46 5.68 21.56 39.24
N ARG A 47 4.50 21.61 38.61
CA ARG A 47 3.89 22.80 37.99
C ARG A 47 3.44 23.79 39.04
N VAL A 48 3.58 25.09 38.75
CA VAL A 48 2.64 26.13 39.19
C VAL A 48 2.42 27.13 38.05
N THR A 49 1.19 27.62 38.04
CA THR A 49 0.43 28.41 37.10
C THR A 49 0.67 29.92 37.17
N GLU A 50 0.06 30.60 36.19
CA GLU A 50 -0.56 31.93 36.29
C GLU A 50 0.18 33.20 35.79
N THR A 51 -0.30 33.62 34.62
CA THR A 51 -0.86 34.95 34.24
C THR A 51 -0.07 36.26 34.29
N LYS A 52 -0.12 36.89 33.10
CA LYS A 52 -0.65 38.24 32.76
C LYS A 52 0.32 39.42 32.55
N VAL A 53 0.07 40.06 31.39
CA VAL A 53 -0.13 41.53 31.18
C VAL A 53 1.15 42.35 31.01
N GLU A 54 1.47 42.70 29.75
CA GLU A 54 1.36 44.07 29.16
C GLU A 54 2.65 44.89 29.39
N VAL A 55 3.11 45.88 28.61
CA VAL A 55 2.81 46.50 27.31
C VAL A 55 3.93 47.55 27.12
N LYS A 56 4.41 47.74 25.88
CA LYS A 56 5.13 48.94 25.35
C LYS A 56 6.51 49.21 26.00
N LYS A 57 7.48 49.87 25.37
CA LYS A 57 7.47 50.86 24.27
C LYS A 57 8.88 50.95 23.66
N ARG A 58 8.90 51.35 22.39
CA ARG A 58 10.04 51.73 21.56
C ARG A 58 10.97 52.77 22.20
N THR A 59 12.26 52.68 21.89
CA THR A 59 13.13 53.85 21.72
C THR A 59 14.08 53.64 20.53
N LYS A 60 14.13 54.66 19.68
CA LYS A 60 15.02 54.82 18.52
C LYS A 60 16.37 55.40 18.98
N GLY A 61 17.46 54.97 18.35
CA GLY A 61 18.76 55.66 18.34
C GLY A 61 19.73 54.87 17.45
N LYS A 62 19.86 55.24 16.17
CA LYS A 62 20.91 56.09 15.56
C LYS A 62 22.18 55.31 15.20
N PHE A 63 22.45 55.32 13.90
CA PHE A 63 23.55 54.70 13.15
C PHE A 63 24.93 55.25 13.53
N THR A 64 25.94 54.38 13.51
CA THR A 64 27.28 54.69 12.98
C THR A 64 27.75 53.51 12.11
N ALA A 65 28.34 53.82 10.97
CA ALA A 65 28.78 52.88 9.96
C ALA A 65 30.23 52.44 10.22
N SER A 66 30.52 51.15 10.01
CA SER A 66 31.86 50.66 9.73
C SER A 66 31.73 49.44 8.82
N GLU A 67 32.40 49.53 7.67
CA GLU A 67 32.46 48.53 6.62
C GLU A 67 33.10 47.23 7.11
N THR A 68 32.65 46.08 6.59
CA THR A 68 33.51 44.93 6.21
C THR A 68 32.70 43.82 5.52
N SER A 69 33.08 43.58 4.27
CA SER A 69 33.07 42.30 3.53
C SER A 69 31.95 41.28 3.79
N GLY A 70 31.09 41.12 2.79
CA GLY A 70 29.95 40.21 2.79
C GLY A 70 30.28 38.73 2.88
N LYS A 71 29.53 38.04 3.74
CA LYS A 71 29.13 36.64 3.56
C LYS A 71 27.60 36.63 3.43
N ARG A 72 27.09 36.30 2.23
CA ARG A 72 25.67 36.02 1.98
C ARG A 72 25.24 34.83 2.84
N ARG A 73 24.66 35.09 4.02
CA ARG A 73 23.88 34.09 4.76
C ARG A 73 22.60 33.84 3.97
N LYS A 74 22.43 32.62 3.44
CA LYS A 74 21.14 32.14 2.95
C LYS A 74 20.16 32.16 4.13
N SER A 75 19.21 33.08 4.13
CA SER A 75 18.10 33.08 5.07
C SER A 75 17.30 31.78 4.90
N LYS A 76 17.19 30.97 5.96
CA LYS A 76 16.19 29.90 6.00
C LYS A 76 14.81 30.56 5.83
N PRO A 77 13.87 29.99 5.05
CA PRO A 77 12.55 30.57 4.91
C PRO A 77 11.86 30.60 6.28
N VAL A 78 11.20 31.71 6.59
CA VAL A 78 10.31 31.86 7.76
C VAL A 78 9.19 30.81 7.64
N GLY A 79 8.69 30.27 8.76
CA GLY A 79 7.76 29.12 8.79
C GLY A 79 6.55 29.19 7.84
N ILE A 80 6.06 30.39 7.52
CA ILE A 80 4.96 30.62 6.57
C ILE A 80 5.33 30.24 5.12
N GLN A 81 6.59 30.47 4.70
CA GLN A 81 7.06 30.05 3.38
C GLN A 81 7.24 28.53 3.28
N VAL A 82 7.59 27.88 4.39
CA VAL A 82 7.72 26.41 4.45
C VAL A 82 6.35 25.75 4.33
N GLU A 83 5.33 26.26 5.03
CA GLU A 83 3.94 25.78 4.94
C GLU A 83 3.34 26.05 3.54
N ARG A 84 3.70 27.15 2.86
CA ARG A 84 3.25 27.40 1.49
C ARG A 84 3.86 26.44 0.47
N ASN A 85 5.15 26.10 0.62
CA ASN A 85 5.86 25.21 -0.28
C ASN A 85 5.37 23.75 -0.22
N SER A 86 4.76 23.31 0.89
CA SER A 86 4.23 21.95 1.01
C SER A 86 2.96 21.68 0.20
N PHE A 87 2.36 22.73 -0.40
CA PHE A 87 1.14 22.61 -1.20
C PHE A 87 1.33 23.04 -2.66
N ILE A 88 2.53 23.45 -3.07
CA ILE A 88 2.80 23.93 -4.42
C ILE A 88 3.49 22.84 -5.23
N ASN A 89 3.01 22.57 -6.44
CA ASN A 89 3.73 21.72 -7.38
C ASN A 89 5.04 22.43 -7.75
N THR A 90 6.15 21.97 -7.18
CA THR A 90 7.47 22.47 -7.56
C THR A 90 7.95 21.73 -8.81
N VAL A 91 8.51 22.47 -9.76
CA VAL A 91 9.23 21.84 -10.89
C VAL A 91 10.36 21.00 -10.28
N PRO A 92 10.44 19.70 -10.57
CA PRO A 92 11.54 18.88 -10.11
C PRO A 92 12.85 19.56 -10.52
N LYS A 93 13.76 19.78 -9.57
CA LYS A 93 15.14 20.09 -9.96
C LYS A 93 15.63 18.84 -10.67
N VAL A 94 15.72 18.89 -12.00
CA VAL A 94 16.36 17.87 -12.81
C VAL A 94 17.74 17.64 -12.20
N LYS A 95 17.91 16.55 -11.46
CA LYS A 95 19.25 16.11 -11.11
C LYS A 95 19.88 15.75 -12.45
N PRO A 96 21.07 16.27 -12.78
CA PRO A 96 21.78 15.75 -13.95
C PRO A 96 21.82 14.23 -13.81
N PRO A 97 21.64 13.48 -14.91
CA PRO A 97 21.81 12.04 -14.88
C PRO A 97 23.13 11.75 -14.14
N PRO A 98 23.15 10.77 -13.23
CA PRO A 98 24.38 10.41 -12.56
C PRO A 98 25.44 10.24 -13.66
N LYS A 99 26.55 10.98 -13.55
CA LYS A 99 27.66 10.78 -14.47
C LYS A 99 27.95 9.29 -14.44
N ILE A 100 27.74 8.62 -15.57
CA ILE A 100 28.23 7.27 -15.80
C ILE A 100 29.72 7.39 -15.57
N LYS A 101 30.19 7.00 -14.38
CA LYS A 101 31.60 6.68 -14.22
C LYS A 101 31.78 5.48 -15.14
N ALA A 102 32.75 5.56 -16.05
CA ALA A 102 33.18 4.40 -16.80
C ALA A 102 33.31 3.25 -15.80
N ASP A 103 32.57 2.17 -16.03
CA ASP A 103 32.69 0.95 -15.26
C ASP A 103 34.17 0.59 -15.26
N SER A 104 34.79 0.61 -14.08
CA SER A 104 35.84 -0.36 -13.86
C SER A 104 35.11 -1.70 -13.90
N ASP A 105 35.39 -2.54 -14.88
CA ASP A 105 34.89 -3.93 -15.02
C ASP A 105 35.23 -4.84 -13.82
N ASP A 106 35.66 -4.28 -12.68
CA ASP A 106 35.87 -5.01 -11.45
C ASP A 106 34.52 -5.28 -10.77
N VAL A 107 34.01 -6.48 -11.02
CA VAL A 107 32.94 -7.09 -10.22
C VAL A 107 33.41 -7.09 -8.75
N PRO A 108 32.63 -6.51 -7.81
CA PRO A 108 32.98 -6.54 -6.39
C PRO A 108 33.24 -7.97 -5.94
N GLN A 109 34.40 -8.22 -5.32
CA GLN A 109 34.82 -9.57 -4.92
C GLN A 109 34.31 -9.98 -3.53
N GLU A 110 33.81 -9.03 -2.72
CA GLU A 110 33.39 -9.27 -1.34
C GLU A 110 32.00 -8.70 -1.06
N LEU A 111 31.24 -9.42 -0.21
CA LEU A 111 29.93 -8.97 0.27
C LEU A 111 30.07 -7.76 1.19
N LEU A 112 29.08 -6.86 1.14
CA LEU A 112 29.02 -5.76 2.08
C LEU A 112 28.60 -6.24 3.47
N VAL A 113 29.27 -5.73 4.51
CA VAL A 113 28.84 -5.96 5.89
C VAL A 113 27.46 -5.32 6.12
N SER A 114 26.50 -6.13 6.59
CA SER A 114 25.17 -5.66 6.97
C SER A 114 25.21 -5.03 8.36
N SER A 115 24.55 -3.87 8.52
CA SER A 115 24.28 -3.26 9.83
C SER A 115 23.00 -3.77 10.50
N ARG A 116 22.20 -4.58 9.79
CA ARG A 116 20.97 -5.18 10.33
C ARG A 116 21.33 -6.37 11.21
N THR A 117 20.71 -6.44 12.39
CA THR A 117 20.96 -7.47 13.42
C THR A 117 19.73 -8.30 13.78
N ASN A 118 18.53 -7.84 13.42
CA ASN A 118 17.30 -8.56 13.74
C ASN A 118 17.14 -9.78 12.83
N PRO A 119 16.88 -10.99 13.37
CA PRO A 119 16.63 -12.17 12.56
C PRO A 119 15.30 -12.05 11.79
N ILE A 120 15.17 -12.82 10.70
CA ILE A 120 13.91 -12.92 9.96
C ILE A 120 12.88 -13.64 10.86
N PRO A 121 11.68 -13.07 11.08
CA PRO A 121 10.62 -13.73 11.81
C PRO A 121 10.16 -15.01 11.11
N GLY A 122 9.85 -16.06 11.87
CA GLY A 122 9.42 -17.35 11.30
C GLY A 122 8.19 -17.24 10.37
N LEU A 123 7.27 -16.31 10.66
CA LEU A 123 6.09 -16.04 9.82
C LEU A 123 6.45 -15.56 8.39
N LYS A 124 7.65 -14.98 8.21
CA LYS A 124 8.16 -14.53 6.92
C LYS A 124 9.04 -15.56 6.21
N ILE A 125 9.23 -16.75 6.80
CA ILE A 125 10.00 -17.86 6.25
C ILE A 125 9.03 -18.96 5.83
N LEU A 126 9.14 -19.39 4.57
CA LEU A 126 8.38 -20.51 4.01
C LEU A 126 9.35 -21.67 3.78
N SER A 127 9.05 -22.80 4.40
CA SER A 127 9.87 -24.01 4.36
C SER A 127 9.24 -25.09 3.50
N PHE A 128 10.03 -25.67 2.60
CA PHE A 128 9.62 -26.70 1.65
C PHE A 128 10.45 -27.96 1.83
N THR A 129 9.80 -29.10 2.01
CA THR A 129 10.47 -30.39 2.20
C THR A 129 10.95 -30.95 0.86
N MET A 130 12.24 -31.28 0.79
CA MET A 130 12.88 -31.93 -0.38
C MET A 130 12.92 -33.46 -0.20
N THR A 131 13.31 -33.89 1.00
CA THR A 131 13.36 -35.27 1.51
C THR A 131 13.01 -35.26 2.99
N GLU A 132 12.92 -36.42 3.66
CA GLU A 132 12.63 -36.50 5.10
C GLU A 132 13.57 -35.65 5.99
N ASN A 133 14.82 -35.42 5.56
CA ASN A 133 15.84 -34.73 6.36
C ASN A 133 16.36 -33.42 5.75
N LEU A 134 15.90 -33.04 4.55
CA LEU A 134 16.39 -31.87 3.84
C LEU A 134 15.21 -31.01 3.39
N GLY A 135 15.30 -29.71 3.67
CA GLY A 135 14.33 -28.71 3.24
C GLY A 135 15.01 -27.51 2.60
N HIS A 136 14.19 -26.69 1.96
CA HIS A 136 14.58 -25.43 1.34
C HIS A 136 13.71 -24.31 1.88
N ASP A 137 14.34 -23.22 2.30
CA ASP A 137 13.66 -22.06 2.89
C ASP A 137 13.74 -20.85 1.95
N VAL A 138 12.62 -20.16 1.83
CA VAL A 138 12.56 -18.84 1.18
C VAL A 138 11.97 -17.83 2.13
N ALA A 139 12.21 -16.54 1.88
CA ALA A 139 11.61 -15.47 2.66
C ALA A 139 10.65 -14.63 1.82
N VAL A 140 9.54 -14.18 2.40
CA VAL A 140 8.56 -13.30 1.76
C VAL A 140 8.45 -11.99 2.56
N ASP A 141 8.55 -10.84 1.89
CA ASP A 141 8.41 -9.50 2.46
C ASP A 141 9.35 -9.24 3.67
N ALA A 142 10.59 -9.74 3.57
CA ALA A 142 11.56 -9.83 4.67
C ALA A 142 12.81 -8.95 4.49
N PHE A 143 12.63 -7.68 4.13
CA PHE A 143 13.75 -6.83 3.67
C PHE A 143 14.42 -5.98 4.78
N CYS A 144 13.86 -5.97 5.99
CA CYS A 144 14.39 -5.18 7.12
C CYS A 144 15.36 -5.96 8.03
N TYR A 145 15.59 -7.25 7.75
CA TYR A 145 16.28 -8.17 8.63
C TYR A 145 17.73 -8.41 8.20
N GLN A 146 18.52 -9.03 9.09
CA GLN A 146 19.89 -9.43 8.79
C GLN A 146 19.95 -10.47 7.65
N PRO A 147 21.10 -10.61 6.95
CA PRO A 147 21.33 -11.73 6.04
C PRO A 147 21.09 -13.08 6.74
N HIS A 148 20.44 -14.01 6.05
CA HIS A 148 20.21 -15.35 6.56
C HIS A 148 21.29 -16.29 6.03
N ASN A 149 21.70 -17.28 6.83
CA ASN A 149 22.78 -18.19 6.43
C ASN A 149 22.38 -19.14 5.28
N THR A 150 21.10 -19.48 5.19
CA THR A 150 20.60 -20.48 4.22
C THR A 150 19.63 -19.91 3.19
N ILE A 151 19.00 -18.75 3.44
CA ILE A 151 17.96 -18.22 2.55
C ILE A 151 18.64 -17.35 1.50
N SER A 152 18.54 -17.77 0.25
CA SER A 152 19.07 -17.08 -0.93
C SER A 152 17.99 -16.54 -1.87
N GLN A 153 16.71 -16.79 -1.56
CA GLN A 153 15.57 -16.35 -2.37
C GLN A 153 14.60 -15.53 -1.51
N TYR A 154 14.38 -14.28 -1.92
CA TYR A 154 13.52 -13.33 -1.24
C TYR A 154 12.42 -12.86 -2.19
N PHE A 155 11.17 -13.06 -1.80
CA PHE A 155 10.01 -12.68 -2.57
C PHE A 155 9.45 -11.36 -2.03
N LEU A 156 9.14 -10.43 -2.94
CA LEU A 156 8.43 -9.19 -2.62
C LEU A 156 7.05 -9.23 -3.26
N SER A 157 6.00 -9.32 -2.43
CA SER A 157 4.61 -9.43 -2.89
C SER A 157 4.15 -8.18 -3.62
N HIS A 158 4.50 -6.99 -3.12
CA HIS A 158 4.13 -5.71 -3.70
C HIS A 158 4.98 -4.54 -3.18
N PHE A 159 4.78 -3.35 -3.73
CA PHE A 159 5.63 -2.18 -3.46
C PHE A 159 5.02 -1.22 -2.42
N HIS A 160 4.69 -1.72 -1.22
CA HIS A 160 4.40 -0.88 -0.04
C HIS A 160 5.52 -0.97 1.02
N SER A 161 5.72 0.13 1.75
CA SER A 161 6.92 0.38 2.58
C SER A 161 7.00 -0.45 3.84
N ASP A 162 5.90 -0.95 4.35
CA ASP A 162 5.82 -1.94 5.41
C ASP A 162 6.28 -3.34 4.96
N HIS A 163 6.21 -3.64 3.65
CA HIS A 163 6.63 -4.92 3.07
C HIS A 163 8.06 -4.87 2.52
N TYR A 164 8.42 -3.83 1.75
CA TYR A 164 9.81 -3.61 1.33
C TYR A 164 10.65 -2.91 2.41
N GLY A 165 10.10 -2.64 3.59
CA GLY A 165 10.76 -1.87 4.65
C GLY A 165 12.21 -2.28 4.88
N GLY A 166 13.12 -1.31 4.93
CA GLY A 166 14.55 -1.56 5.06
C GLY A 166 15.30 -1.89 3.75
N PHE A 167 14.61 -2.01 2.62
CA PHE A 167 15.24 -2.17 1.31
C PHE A 167 16.10 -0.95 0.94
N THR A 168 17.31 -1.20 0.44
CA THR A 168 18.23 -0.16 -0.04
C THR A 168 19.04 -0.70 -1.22
N LYS A 169 19.71 0.16 -1.98
CA LYS A 169 20.65 -0.27 -3.03
C LYS A 169 21.77 -1.21 -2.55
N ARG A 170 22.10 -1.18 -1.25
CA ARG A 170 23.13 -2.03 -0.63
C ARG A 170 22.58 -3.41 -0.26
N TRP A 171 21.26 -3.54 -0.12
CA TRP A 171 20.62 -4.71 0.46
C TRP A 171 20.98 -6.01 -0.29
N CYS A 172 21.04 -5.97 -1.62
CA CYS A 172 21.44 -7.14 -2.43
C CYS A 172 22.92 -7.47 -2.22
N ARG A 173 23.80 -6.45 -2.25
CA ARG A 173 25.26 -6.59 -2.09
C ARG A 173 25.70 -7.05 -0.70
N GLU A 174 24.81 -7.00 0.29
CA GLU A 174 25.03 -7.60 1.62
C GLU A 174 24.80 -9.11 1.64
N ARG A 175 24.22 -9.69 0.58
CA ARG A 175 23.77 -11.09 0.52
C ARG A 175 24.33 -11.85 -0.67
N THR A 176 24.57 -11.16 -1.79
CA THR A 176 25.06 -11.78 -3.02
C THR A 176 25.86 -10.80 -3.87
N LEU A 177 26.79 -11.32 -4.67
CA LEU A 177 27.63 -10.56 -5.59
C LEU A 177 27.02 -10.45 -6.98
N ASP A 178 26.55 -11.56 -7.53
CA ASP A 178 26.16 -11.71 -8.94
C ASP A 178 24.86 -12.52 -9.13
N LYS A 179 24.19 -12.94 -8.05
CA LYS A 179 22.99 -13.79 -8.12
C LYS A 179 21.69 -12.97 -8.03
N LYS A 180 20.68 -13.37 -8.81
CA LYS A 180 19.29 -12.91 -8.63
C LYS A 180 18.76 -13.38 -7.29
N ILE A 181 18.27 -12.44 -6.49
CA ILE A 181 17.88 -12.70 -5.10
C ILE A 181 16.47 -12.20 -4.79
N VAL A 182 15.98 -11.19 -5.52
CA VAL A 182 14.65 -10.60 -5.33
C VAL A 182 13.69 -11.09 -6.41
N TYR A 183 12.67 -11.84 -6.02
CA TYR A 183 11.61 -12.37 -6.87
C TYR A 183 10.33 -11.56 -6.67
N CYS A 184 9.80 -10.97 -7.74
CA CYS A 184 8.61 -10.11 -7.65
C CYS A 184 7.94 -9.97 -9.02
N SER A 185 6.79 -9.30 -9.11
CA SER A 185 6.15 -9.01 -10.41
C SER A 185 7.00 -8.05 -11.27
N GLU A 186 6.75 -8.04 -12.59
CA GLU A 186 7.40 -7.12 -13.53
C GLU A 186 7.19 -5.63 -13.17
N ILE A 187 6.02 -5.27 -12.65
CA ILE A 187 5.74 -3.91 -12.16
C ILE A 187 6.59 -3.62 -10.92
N THR A 188 6.57 -4.49 -9.91
CA THR A 188 7.36 -4.30 -8.67
C THR A 188 8.87 -4.24 -8.96
N ALA A 189 9.38 -5.03 -9.92
CA ALA A 189 10.77 -5.00 -10.37
C ALA A 189 11.18 -3.61 -10.88
N ARG A 190 10.35 -3.00 -11.75
CA ARG A 190 10.57 -1.64 -12.26
C ARG A 190 10.51 -0.59 -11.14
N LEU A 191 9.58 -0.73 -10.20
CA LEU A 191 9.47 0.18 -9.06
C LEU A 191 10.72 0.13 -8.17
N LEU A 192 11.30 -1.07 -7.94
CA LEU A 192 12.57 -1.22 -7.24
C LEU A 192 13.71 -0.51 -7.98
N GLN A 193 13.77 -0.62 -9.31
CA GLN A 193 14.76 0.07 -10.14
C GLN A 193 14.60 1.59 -10.05
N ILE A 194 13.39 2.12 -10.26
CA ILE A 194 13.10 3.57 -10.22
C ILE A 194 13.43 4.16 -8.83
N ARG A 195 13.01 3.49 -7.75
CA ARG A 195 13.05 4.06 -6.39
C ARG A 195 14.33 3.82 -5.62
N PHE A 196 14.96 2.69 -5.86
CA PHE A 196 16.15 2.26 -5.13
C PHE A 196 17.39 2.10 -6.03
N ASN A 197 17.26 2.26 -7.35
CA ASN A 197 18.36 2.11 -8.31
C ASN A 197 19.06 0.75 -8.14
N VAL A 198 18.25 -0.30 -8.01
CA VAL A 198 18.70 -1.69 -7.90
C VAL A 198 19.11 -2.18 -9.28
N GLU A 199 20.23 -2.88 -9.35
CA GLU A 199 20.74 -3.46 -10.59
C GLU A 199 19.88 -4.68 -11.00
N GLU A 200 19.59 -4.81 -12.30
CA GLU A 200 18.73 -5.87 -12.84
C GLU A 200 19.28 -7.29 -12.57
N GLN A 201 20.60 -7.42 -12.39
CA GLN A 201 21.24 -8.69 -12.03
C GLN A 201 20.75 -9.26 -10.69
N PHE A 202 20.19 -8.44 -9.79
CA PHE A 202 19.67 -8.91 -8.50
C PHE A 202 18.17 -9.23 -8.50
N ILE A 203 17.45 -8.85 -9.55
CA ILE A 203 15.99 -8.95 -9.61
C ILE A 203 15.60 -10.01 -10.63
N PHE A 204 14.70 -10.92 -10.23
CA PHE A 204 14.01 -11.85 -11.10
C PHE A 204 12.54 -11.44 -11.24
N PRO A 205 12.14 -10.80 -12.34
CA PRO A 205 10.74 -10.47 -12.59
C PRO A 205 9.94 -11.73 -12.99
N LEU A 206 8.90 -12.03 -12.22
CA LEU A 206 7.96 -13.12 -12.43
C LEU A 206 6.80 -12.65 -13.31
N LYS A 207 6.61 -13.33 -14.44
CA LYS A 207 5.46 -13.14 -15.32
C LYS A 207 4.20 -13.70 -14.65
N LEU A 208 3.14 -12.90 -14.64
CA LEU A 208 1.85 -13.32 -14.10
C LEU A 208 1.34 -14.59 -14.80
N ASN A 209 0.77 -15.48 -14.00
CA ASN A 209 0.11 -16.71 -14.41
C ASN A 209 1.02 -17.68 -15.19
N ALA A 210 2.33 -17.59 -15.01
CA ALA A 210 3.31 -18.48 -15.61
C ALA A 210 4.07 -19.23 -14.52
N ARG A 211 4.10 -20.57 -14.64
CA ARG A 211 4.79 -21.45 -13.69
C ARG A 211 6.30 -21.39 -13.90
N CYS A 212 7.03 -20.95 -12.89
CA CYS A 212 8.49 -20.79 -12.93
C CYS A 212 9.17 -21.73 -11.95
N LYS A 213 10.11 -22.56 -12.43
CA LYS A 213 11.02 -23.31 -11.57
C LYS A 213 12.08 -22.35 -11.04
N VAL A 214 12.11 -22.17 -9.73
CA VAL A 214 13.02 -21.23 -9.06
C VAL A 214 14.12 -21.94 -8.27
N TRP A 215 13.96 -23.25 -8.02
CA TRP A 215 14.98 -24.06 -7.35
C TRP A 215 14.94 -25.52 -7.83
N ASP A 216 16.11 -26.13 -8.04
CA ASP A 216 16.22 -27.53 -8.48
C ASP A 216 16.68 -28.45 -7.34
N TYR A 217 15.82 -29.38 -6.93
CA TYR A 217 16.14 -30.32 -5.85
C TYR A 217 17.11 -31.42 -6.26
N GLY A 218 17.07 -31.87 -7.52
CA GLY A 218 17.93 -32.93 -8.01
C GLY A 218 19.40 -32.52 -7.99
N HIS A 219 19.68 -31.29 -8.40
CA HIS A 219 21.04 -30.76 -8.36
C HIS A 219 21.52 -30.45 -6.93
N ALA A 220 20.63 -29.94 -6.07
CA ALA A 220 20.96 -29.64 -4.68
C ALA A 220 21.48 -30.88 -3.92
N VAL A 221 20.84 -32.04 -4.09
CA VAL A 221 21.25 -33.28 -3.41
C VAL A 221 22.60 -33.80 -3.92
N ASN A 222 22.85 -33.77 -5.22
CA ASN A 222 24.13 -34.22 -5.79
C ASN A 222 25.30 -33.42 -5.21
N VAL A 223 25.12 -32.11 -5.02
CA VAL A 223 26.13 -31.23 -4.42
C VAL A 223 26.32 -31.53 -2.93
N CYS A 224 25.24 -31.68 -2.14
CA CYS A 224 25.33 -32.04 -0.72
C CYS A 224 25.96 -33.43 -0.48
N SER A 225 25.80 -34.35 -1.44
CA SER A 225 26.34 -35.70 -1.39
C SER A 225 27.83 -35.77 -1.78
N GLY A 226 28.43 -34.65 -2.19
CA GLY A 226 29.82 -34.58 -2.65
C GLY A 226 30.05 -35.13 -4.06
N ASP A 227 29.00 -35.44 -4.81
CA ASP A 227 29.08 -36.00 -6.16
C ASP A 227 29.27 -34.86 -7.17
N LYS A 228 30.51 -34.40 -7.30
CA LYS A 228 30.89 -33.31 -8.22
C LYS A 228 30.91 -33.82 -9.65
N THR A 229 29.74 -33.88 -10.29
CA THR A 229 29.66 -33.97 -11.74
C THR A 229 30.03 -32.62 -12.34
N TYR A 230 31.32 -32.42 -12.61
CA TYR A 230 31.78 -31.33 -13.47
C TYR A 230 31.25 -31.60 -14.88
N ASP A 231 30.74 -30.58 -15.56
CA ASP A 231 30.55 -30.69 -17.00
C ASP A 231 31.92 -30.94 -17.66
N ASN A 232 31.95 -31.78 -18.70
CA ASN A 232 33.21 -32.18 -19.35
C ASN A 232 33.94 -31.02 -20.08
N ASN A 233 33.42 -29.78 -20.00
CA ASN A 233 33.89 -28.63 -20.75
C ASN A 233 34.45 -27.49 -19.88
N GLY A 234 34.51 -27.63 -18.55
CA GLY A 234 35.07 -26.59 -17.68
C GLY A 234 34.27 -25.28 -17.70
N SER A 235 32.99 -25.34 -18.08
CA SER A 235 32.09 -24.20 -17.98
C SER A 235 31.51 -24.17 -16.57
N ARG A 236 31.12 -22.99 -16.07
CA ARG A 236 30.29 -22.93 -14.87
C ARG A 236 28.98 -23.66 -15.20
N SER A 237 28.69 -24.74 -14.47
CA SER A 237 27.38 -25.41 -14.49
C SER A 237 26.28 -24.35 -14.32
N ALA A 238 25.19 -24.43 -15.08
CA ALA A 238 24.04 -23.53 -14.96
C ALA A 238 23.37 -23.58 -13.56
N PHE A 239 23.77 -24.56 -12.74
CA PHE A 239 23.31 -24.83 -11.40
C PHE A 239 24.51 -24.83 -10.44
N GLU A 240 24.39 -24.11 -9.33
CA GLU A 240 25.36 -24.14 -8.22
C GLU A 240 24.56 -24.39 -6.94
N GLU A 241 24.78 -25.53 -6.26
CA GLU A 241 24.06 -25.87 -5.01
C GLU A 241 22.51 -25.91 -5.15
N GLY A 242 21.98 -26.14 -6.36
CA GLY A 242 20.53 -26.10 -6.65
C GLY A 242 19.98 -24.72 -7.02
N TYR A 243 20.79 -23.67 -6.82
CA TYR A 243 20.52 -22.30 -7.26
C TYR A 243 20.72 -22.18 -8.78
N MET A 244 19.76 -21.52 -9.44
CA MET A 244 19.80 -21.29 -10.88
C MET A 244 20.45 -19.94 -11.17
N LEU A 245 21.55 -19.91 -11.93
CA LEU A 245 22.31 -18.67 -12.19
C LEU A 245 21.42 -17.53 -12.73
N ASN A 246 20.44 -17.86 -13.56
CA ASN A 246 19.48 -16.91 -14.13
C ASN A 246 18.25 -16.64 -13.25
N GLY A 247 18.25 -17.07 -11.98
CA GLY A 247 17.16 -16.92 -11.00
C GLY A 247 16.03 -17.95 -11.13
N GLY A 248 15.73 -18.42 -12.34
CA GLY A 248 14.71 -19.42 -12.60
C GLY A 248 14.42 -19.58 -14.10
N PHE A 249 13.54 -20.52 -14.45
CA PHE A 249 13.03 -20.67 -15.81
C PHE A 249 11.58 -21.15 -15.82
N TYR A 250 10.83 -20.74 -16.84
CA TYR A 250 9.43 -21.15 -17.00
C TYR A 250 9.35 -22.59 -17.49
N SER A 251 8.55 -23.41 -16.81
CA SER A 251 8.41 -24.83 -17.15
C SER A 251 7.11 -25.43 -16.61
N GLU A 252 6.46 -26.20 -17.46
CA GLU A 252 5.32 -27.05 -17.13
C GLU A 252 5.74 -28.48 -16.76
N GLU A 253 7.04 -28.78 -16.79
CA GLU A 253 7.54 -30.09 -16.41
C GLU A 253 7.36 -30.33 -14.91
N LYS A 254 7.03 -31.58 -14.55
CA LYS A 254 6.88 -32.03 -13.18
C LYS A 254 8.16 -32.71 -12.68
N THR A 255 9.29 -32.00 -12.73
CA THR A 255 10.55 -32.50 -12.17
C THR A 255 10.72 -32.01 -10.73
N PRO A 256 11.49 -32.72 -9.87
CA PRO A 256 11.72 -32.28 -8.50
C PRO A 256 12.28 -30.85 -8.41
N GLY A 257 11.75 -30.04 -7.51
CA GLY A 257 12.12 -28.64 -7.34
C GLY A 257 11.02 -27.78 -6.74
N LEU A 258 11.36 -26.51 -6.50
CA LEU A 258 10.41 -25.47 -6.09
C LEU A 258 9.98 -24.66 -7.31
N TYR A 259 8.67 -24.55 -7.48
CA TYR A 259 8.03 -23.76 -8.50
C TYR A 259 7.19 -22.65 -7.86
N VAL A 260 7.09 -21.53 -8.55
CA VAL A 260 6.25 -20.40 -8.16
C VAL A 260 5.43 -19.93 -9.34
N THR A 261 4.17 -19.61 -9.10
CA THR A 261 3.28 -18.90 -10.03
C THR A 261 2.80 -17.64 -9.34
N SER A 262 2.99 -16.47 -9.95
CA SER A 262 2.41 -15.22 -9.46
C SER A 262 1.01 -15.02 -10.02
N ILE A 263 0.04 -14.68 -9.18
CA ILE A 263 -1.36 -14.39 -9.54
C ILE A 263 -1.67 -12.96 -9.06
N ASP A 264 -2.49 -12.21 -9.81
CA ASP A 264 -2.89 -10.86 -9.41
C ASP A 264 -3.58 -10.85 -8.03
N ALA A 265 -3.10 -10.00 -7.12
CA ALA A 265 -3.64 -9.90 -5.76
C ALA A 265 -4.82 -8.93 -5.63
N ASN A 266 -5.18 -8.20 -6.70
CA ASN A 266 -6.21 -7.18 -6.70
C ASN A 266 -6.07 -6.12 -5.58
N HIS A 267 -4.83 -5.85 -5.15
CA HIS A 267 -4.50 -4.87 -4.11
C HIS A 267 -4.05 -3.53 -4.73
N CYS A 268 -2.76 -3.38 -5.05
CA CYS A 268 -2.18 -2.25 -5.76
C CYS A 268 -1.46 -2.71 -7.05
N PRO A 269 -1.08 -1.81 -7.97
CA PRO A 269 -0.38 -2.20 -9.20
C PRO A 269 0.88 -3.02 -8.93
N GLY A 270 0.95 -4.22 -9.52
CA GLY A 270 2.08 -5.14 -9.34
C GLY A 270 1.99 -6.05 -8.12
N ALA A 271 0.95 -5.93 -7.29
CA ALA A 271 0.74 -6.83 -6.17
C ALA A 271 0.36 -8.24 -6.62
N VAL A 272 1.01 -9.25 -6.03
CA VAL A 272 0.81 -10.65 -6.41
C VAL A 272 0.65 -11.57 -5.21
N ILE A 273 -0.17 -12.59 -5.42
CA ILE A 273 -0.21 -13.83 -4.65
C ILE A 273 0.86 -14.74 -5.22
N PHE A 274 1.63 -15.41 -4.36
CA PHE A 274 2.55 -16.47 -4.76
C PHE A 274 1.92 -17.84 -4.49
N LEU A 275 1.67 -18.60 -5.56
CA LEU A 275 1.36 -20.02 -5.47
C LEU A 275 2.66 -20.81 -5.62
N PHE A 276 3.13 -21.39 -4.52
CA PHE A 276 4.27 -22.29 -4.48
C PHE A 276 3.84 -23.74 -4.67
N GLU A 277 4.53 -24.44 -5.55
CA GLU A 277 4.45 -25.89 -5.71
C GLU A 277 5.85 -26.47 -5.45
N SER A 278 5.97 -27.30 -4.42
CA SER A 278 7.19 -28.06 -4.14
C SER A 278 6.98 -29.50 -4.57
N ILE A 279 7.77 -29.96 -5.53
CA ILE A 279 7.80 -31.37 -5.95
C ILE A 279 9.02 -32.01 -5.31
N SER A 280 8.81 -32.91 -4.34
CA SER A 280 9.89 -33.61 -3.64
C SER A 280 10.66 -34.57 -4.56
N LEU A 281 11.77 -35.13 -4.08
CA LEU A 281 12.48 -36.20 -4.81
C LEU A 281 11.67 -37.51 -4.88
N SER A 282 10.73 -37.72 -3.95
CA SER A 282 9.73 -38.80 -4.00
C SER A 282 8.59 -38.53 -4.99
N MET A 283 8.64 -37.42 -5.73
CA MET A 283 7.61 -36.97 -6.68
C MET A 283 6.26 -36.60 -6.04
N GLU A 284 6.29 -36.28 -4.75
CA GLU A 284 5.12 -35.79 -4.02
C GLU A 284 5.03 -34.27 -4.15
N SER A 285 3.84 -33.77 -4.48
CA SER A 285 3.61 -32.33 -4.66
C SER A 285 2.95 -31.73 -3.41
N SER A 286 3.52 -30.65 -2.90
CA SER A 286 2.94 -29.83 -1.84
C SER A 286 2.72 -28.40 -2.33
N PHE A 287 1.56 -27.83 -1.99
CA PHE A 287 1.15 -26.52 -2.45
C PHE A 287 0.98 -25.55 -1.28
N SER A 288 1.60 -24.38 -1.39
CA SER A 288 1.46 -23.30 -0.41
C SER A 288 1.12 -21.99 -1.12
N LEU A 289 0.19 -21.23 -0.57
CA LEU A 289 -0.23 -19.96 -1.12
C LEU A 289 0.17 -18.84 -0.16
N HIS A 290 0.86 -17.82 -0.65
CA HIS A 290 1.15 -16.60 0.11
C HIS A 290 0.45 -15.42 -0.53
N CYS A 291 -0.58 -14.89 0.13
CA CYS A 291 -1.43 -13.86 -0.46
C CYS A 291 -0.74 -12.50 -0.63
N GLY A 292 0.29 -12.22 0.17
CA GLY A 292 0.72 -10.83 0.38
C GLY A 292 -0.45 -10.04 0.94
N ASP A 293 -0.57 -8.76 0.56
CA ASP A 293 -1.80 -7.99 0.74
C ASP A 293 -2.70 -8.20 -0.48
N PHE A 294 -3.97 -8.53 -0.25
CA PHE A 294 -4.88 -8.90 -1.34
C PHE A 294 -6.34 -8.53 -1.05
N ARG A 295 -7.10 -8.32 -2.12
CA ARG A 295 -8.55 -8.19 -2.06
C ARG A 295 -9.22 -9.26 -2.90
N VAL A 296 -9.76 -10.28 -2.26
CA VAL A 296 -10.42 -11.41 -2.92
C VAL A 296 -11.48 -10.88 -3.90
N CYS A 297 -11.42 -11.37 -5.13
CA CYS A 297 -12.36 -11.07 -6.20
C CYS A 297 -12.75 -12.34 -6.94
N ARG A 298 -13.84 -12.26 -7.71
CA ARG A 298 -14.38 -13.42 -8.42
C ARG A 298 -13.37 -14.02 -9.41
N ALA A 299 -12.65 -13.17 -10.13
CA ALA A 299 -11.61 -13.59 -11.08
C ALA A 299 -10.49 -14.43 -10.42
N MET A 300 -10.20 -14.18 -9.14
CA MET A 300 -9.23 -14.96 -8.36
C MET A 300 -9.77 -16.34 -7.99
N LEU A 301 -11.04 -16.42 -7.57
CA LEU A 301 -11.69 -17.70 -7.25
C LEU A 301 -11.89 -18.57 -8.50
N GLU A 302 -12.14 -17.96 -9.66
CA GLU A 302 -12.28 -18.65 -10.95
C GLU A 302 -10.93 -18.88 -11.66
N HIS A 303 -9.81 -18.45 -11.05
CA HIS A 303 -8.51 -18.52 -11.70
C HIS A 303 -8.09 -19.98 -11.97
N PRO A 304 -7.60 -20.34 -13.18
CA PRO A 304 -7.28 -21.72 -13.53
C PRO A 304 -6.30 -22.43 -12.58
N MET A 305 -5.37 -21.68 -11.99
CA MET A 305 -4.41 -22.21 -11.01
C MET A 305 -4.98 -22.35 -9.59
N ILE A 306 -6.14 -21.75 -9.31
CA ILE A 306 -6.83 -21.83 -8.02
C ILE A 306 -7.94 -22.90 -8.03
N LEU A 307 -8.59 -23.11 -9.18
CA LEU A 307 -9.64 -24.13 -9.37
C LEU A 307 -9.30 -25.54 -8.84
N PRO A 308 -8.07 -26.07 -8.99
CA PRO A 308 -7.73 -27.39 -8.44
C PRO A 308 -7.91 -27.51 -6.93
N PHE A 309 -7.83 -26.38 -6.23
CA PHE A 309 -7.94 -26.29 -4.78
C PHE A 309 -9.34 -25.95 -4.30
N HIS A 310 -10.35 -25.86 -5.16
CA HIS A 310 -11.73 -25.72 -4.70
C HIS A 310 -12.12 -26.93 -3.85
N ILE A 311 -13.12 -26.76 -2.99
CA ILE A 311 -13.79 -27.90 -2.35
C ILE A 311 -14.16 -28.95 -3.41
N GLY A 312 -13.82 -30.21 -3.16
CA GLY A 312 -14.09 -31.31 -4.10
C GLY A 312 -13.20 -31.28 -5.36
N GLY A 313 -12.26 -30.35 -5.43
CA GLY A 313 -11.23 -30.26 -6.44
C GLY A 313 -10.20 -31.40 -6.34
N SER A 314 -9.23 -31.36 -7.25
CA SER A 314 -8.23 -32.42 -7.40
C SER A 314 -7.03 -32.28 -6.49
N SER A 315 -6.88 -31.16 -5.78
CA SER A 315 -5.69 -30.83 -4.98
C SER A 315 -6.05 -30.13 -3.67
N VAL A 316 -5.08 -30.10 -2.76
CA VAL A 316 -5.19 -29.48 -1.43
C VAL A 316 -4.13 -28.39 -1.31
N LEU A 317 -4.53 -27.20 -0.86
CA LEU A 317 -3.58 -26.20 -0.38
C LEU A 317 -3.14 -26.61 1.02
N HIS A 318 -1.86 -26.96 1.18
CA HIS A 318 -1.34 -27.39 2.47
C HIS A 318 -1.27 -26.20 3.42
N LYS A 319 -0.80 -25.05 2.93
CA LYS A 319 -0.71 -23.80 3.69
C LYS A 319 -1.26 -22.63 2.88
N ALA A 320 -2.00 -21.75 3.53
CA ALA A 320 -2.40 -20.45 2.98
C ALA A 320 -2.02 -19.34 3.98
N TYR A 321 -1.03 -18.52 3.63
CA TYR A 321 -0.66 -17.33 4.37
C TYR A 321 -1.60 -16.19 3.95
N LEU A 322 -2.55 -15.84 4.82
CA LEU A 322 -3.64 -14.92 4.51
C LEU A 322 -3.40 -13.53 5.09
N ASP A 323 -3.69 -12.51 4.28
CA ASP A 323 -3.93 -11.14 4.75
C ASP A 323 -5.19 -11.11 5.63
N THR A 324 -4.98 -10.85 6.92
CA THR A 324 -6.01 -10.84 7.95
C THR A 324 -6.33 -9.42 8.44
N THR A 325 -6.04 -8.40 7.62
CA THR A 325 -6.25 -6.98 7.95
C THR A 325 -7.66 -6.70 8.49
N TYR A 326 -8.69 -7.25 7.85
CA TYR A 326 -10.11 -7.05 8.21
C TYR A 326 -10.82 -8.36 8.58
N MET A 327 -10.13 -9.24 9.31
CA MET A 327 -10.68 -10.55 9.73
C MET A 327 -11.65 -10.42 10.93
N SER A 328 -12.78 -9.73 10.74
CA SER A 328 -13.89 -9.69 11.70
C SER A 328 -15.21 -9.32 11.02
N PRO A 329 -16.35 -9.94 11.41
CA PRO A 329 -17.67 -9.71 10.77
C PRO A 329 -18.13 -8.25 10.67
N GLU A 330 -17.64 -7.38 11.56
CA GLU A 330 -17.93 -5.93 11.54
C GLU A 330 -17.36 -5.22 10.31
N HIS A 331 -16.32 -5.79 9.68
CA HIS A 331 -15.65 -5.23 8.52
C HIS A 331 -16.26 -5.75 7.21
N ASN A 332 -17.52 -5.40 6.97
CA ASN A 332 -18.20 -5.69 5.71
C ASN A 332 -18.46 -4.38 4.95
N PHE A 333 -17.64 -4.11 3.93
CA PHE A 333 -17.68 -2.88 3.13
C PHE A 333 -17.95 -3.17 1.64
N PRO A 334 -18.41 -2.17 0.86
CA PRO A 334 -18.81 -2.36 -0.54
C PRO A 334 -17.64 -2.77 -1.46
N LEU A 335 -17.99 -3.35 -2.62
CA LEU A 335 -17.03 -3.68 -3.68
C LEU A 335 -16.32 -2.42 -4.22
N GLN A 336 -15.05 -2.55 -4.62
CA GLN A 336 -14.28 -1.43 -5.22
C GLN A 336 -15.04 -0.79 -6.40
N GLU A 337 -15.60 -1.62 -7.28
CA GLU A 337 -16.34 -1.20 -8.46
C GLU A 337 -17.56 -0.34 -8.10
N THR A 338 -18.30 -0.75 -7.07
CA THR A 338 -19.47 -0.01 -6.58
C THR A 338 -19.09 1.35 -6.00
N VAL A 339 -17.97 1.44 -5.27
CA VAL A 339 -17.46 2.72 -4.74
C VAL A 339 -16.96 3.64 -5.86
N CYS A 340 -16.26 3.08 -6.83
CA CYS A 340 -15.81 3.77 -8.03
C CYS A 340 -16.98 4.33 -8.85
N ASP A 341 -18.01 3.51 -9.09
CA ASP A 341 -19.22 3.90 -9.81
C ASP A 341 -19.99 4.99 -9.08
N ALA A 342 -20.15 4.87 -7.76
CA ALA A 342 -20.79 5.88 -6.93
C ALA A 342 -20.07 7.23 -7.00
N ALA A 343 -18.73 7.24 -6.92
CA ALA A 343 -17.94 8.46 -7.03
C ALA A 343 -18.01 9.08 -8.43
N ALA A 344 -17.90 8.27 -9.48
CA ALA A 344 -18.01 8.72 -10.87
C ALA A 344 -19.40 9.31 -11.16
N THR A 345 -20.47 8.63 -10.75
CA THR A 345 -21.87 9.09 -10.87
C THR A 345 -22.10 10.40 -10.10
N LEU A 346 -21.48 10.56 -8.92
CA LEU A 346 -21.56 11.82 -8.18
C LEU A 346 -20.97 12.99 -8.97
N VAL A 347 -19.78 12.80 -9.54
CA VAL A 347 -19.08 13.83 -10.32
C VAL A 347 -19.88 14.21 -11.57
N GLU A 348 -20.41 13.21 -12.28
CA GLU A 348 -21.29 13.39 -13.44
C GLU A 348 -22.52 14.23 -13.10
N LYS A 349 -23.27 13.85 -12.05
CA LYS A 349 -24.47 14.59 -11.60
C LYS A 349 -24.16 16.01 -11.15
N PHE A 350 -23.00 16.25 -10.56
CA PHE A 350 -22.57 17.60 -10.24
C PHE A 350 -22.19 18.40 -11.50
N ALA A 351 -21.58 17.77 -12.50
CA ALA A 351 -21.21 18.41 -13.75
C ALA A 351 -22.44 18.85 -14.58
N GLU A 352 -23.58 18.17 -14.48
CA GLU A 352 -24.83 18.54 -15.19
C GLU A 352 -25.41 19.92 -14.79
N LYS A 353 -24.96 20.53 -13.68
CA LYS A 353 -25.50 21.79 -13.13
C LYS A 353 -27.02 21.75 -12.87
N GLY A 354 -27.56 20.57 -12.57
CA GLY A 354 -28.97 20.34 -12.24
C GLY A 354 -29.37 20.73 -10.81
N PRO A 355 -30.57 20.30 -10.34
CA PRO A 355 -31.06 20.58 -8.99
C PRO A 355 -30.07 20.19 -7.88
N LEU A 356 -29.38 19.06 -8.05
CA LEU A 356 -28.38 18.57 -7.10
C LEU A 356 -27.19 19.53 -6.97
N TYR A 357 -26.70 20.08 -8.08
CA TYR A 357 -25.63 21.08 -8.03
C TYR A 357 -26.07 22.32 -7.23
N ASN A 358 -27.29 22.82 -7.49
CA ASN A 358 -27.82 23.99 -6.80
C ASN A 358 -28.01 23.75 -5.30
N GLU A 359 -28.46 22.56 -4.93
CA GLU A 359 -28.61 22.15 -3.54
C GLU A 359 -27.26 22.11 -2.80
N TYR A 360 -26.20 21.60 -3.42
CA TYR A 360 -24.92 21.40 -2.75
C TYR A 360 -23.93 22.57 -2.89
N PHE A 361 -23.98 23.32 -3.99
CA PHE A 361 -23.05 24.40 -4.34
C PHE A 361 -23.71 25.77 -4.59
N GLY A 362 -25.05 25.84 -4.62
CA GLY A 362 -25.81 27.09 -4.79
C GLY A 362 -26.10 27.44 -6.25
N THR A 363 -27.10 28.29 -6.46
CA THR A 363 -27.52 28.79 -7.78
C THR A 363 -26.66 29.95 -8.29
N THR A 364 -25.92 30.61 -7.40
CA THR A 364 -25.07 31.75 -7.71
C THR A 364 -23.63 31.30 -7.93
N LEU A 365 -23.06 31.70 -9.07
CA LEU A 365 -21.61 31.88 -9.20
C LEU A 365 -21.19 32.85 -8.08
N GLN A 366 -20.77 32.33 -6.93
CA GLN A 366 -20.02 33.10 -5.94
C GLN A 366 -18.72 33.56 -6.61
N SER A 367 -18.81 34.66 -7.33
CA SER A 367 -17.68 35.50 -7.68
C SER A 367 -17.12 36.01 -6.37
N ARG A 368 -15.85 35.73 -6.08
CA ARG A 368 -15.13 36.42 -5.00
C ARG A 368 -15.24 37.92 -5.23
N ILE A 369 -15.13 38.77 -4.22
CA ILE A 369 -15.13 40.24 -4.42
C ILE A 369 -14.04 40.65 -5.45
N THR A 370 -12.91 39.95 -5.45
CA THR A 370 -11.81 40.10 -6.42
C THR A 370 -12.22 39.79 -7.87
N ASP A 371 -13.29 39.01 -8.05
CA ASP A 371 -13.72 38.56 -9.35
C ASP A 371 -14.41 39.67 -10.17
N PHE A 372 -14.92 40.73 -9.55
CA PHE A 372 -15.59 41.85 -10.24
C PHE A 372 -14.63 42.76 -11.02
N LEU A 373 -13.31 42.66 -10.81
CA LEU A 373 -12.31 43.59 -11.37
C LEU A 373 -11.55 43.06 -12.61
N GLN A 374 -11.86 41.87 -13.13
CA GLN A 374 -11.10 41.24 -14.23
C GLN A 374 -11.91 41.09 -15.54
N LEU A 375 -11.41 41.73 -16.62
CA LEU A 375 -11.78 41.55 -18.04
C LEU A 375 -10.79 40.60 -18.75
N PRO A 376 -11.13 40.06 -19.95
CA PRO A 376 -12.19 39.10 -20.19
C PRO A 376 -11.82 37.74 -19.57
N ARG A 377 -12.78 37.12 -18.86
CA ARG A 377 -12.54 35.83 -18.20
C ARG A 377 -12.47 34.69 -19.22
N MET A 378 -11.37 33.94 -19.20
CA MET A 378 -11.40 32.58 -19.73
C MET A 378 -12.49 31.78 -19.00
N LYS A 379 -13.28 30.99 -19.75
CA LYS A 379 -14.31 30.11 -19.17
C LYS A 379 -13.62 29.15 -18.20
N LYS A 380 -14.03 29.16 -16.92
CA LYS A 380 -13.54 28.20 -15.93
C LYS A 380 -14.09 26.80 -16.25
N LYS A 381 -13.29 25.77 -15.98
CA LYS A 381 -13.76 24.39 -15.89
C LYS A 381 -14.67 24.24 -14.66
N LYS A 382 -15.62 23.30 -14.71
CA LYS A 382 -16.62 23.13 -13.63
C LYS A 382 -15.96 22.60 -12.35
N PHE A 383 -15.19 21.51 -12.45
CA PHE A 383 -14.64 20.85 -11.26
C PHE A 383 -13.17 20.49 -11.40
N LEU A 384 -12.43 20.75 -10.32
CA LEU A 384 -11.20 20.05 -10.00
C LEU A 384 -11.50 18.92 -9.01
N ILE A 385 -11.21 17.68 -9.38
CA ILE A 385 -11.37 16.50 -8.53
C ILE A 385 -10.00 16.11 -7.99
N LEU A 386 -9.86 16.01 -6.68
CA LEU A 386 -8.65 15.52 -6.02
C LEU A 386 -8.90 14.10 -5.55
N VAL A 387 -8.05 13.16 -5.96
CA VAL A 387 -8.08 11.79 -5.45
C VAL A 387 -6.83 11.57 -4.61
N GLY A 388 -7.04 11.32 -3.31
CA GLY A 388 -5.96 10.96 -2.40
C GLY A 388 -5.37 9.59 -2.75
N THR A 389 -4.06 9.53 -2.90
CA THR A 389 -3.30 8.30 -3.16
C THR A 389 -1.99 8.31 -2.36
N TYR A 390 -1.39 7.13 -2.18
CA TYR A 390 -0.06 6.97 -1.61
C TYR A 390 1.01 7.12 -2.71
N LEU A 391 2.10 6.36 -2.62
CA LEU A 391 3.08 6.27 -3.72
C LEU A 391 2.47 5.55 -4.94
N ILE A 392 1.79 4.43 -4.69
CA ILE A 392 1.00 3.65 -5.63
C ILE A 392 -0.34 3.28 -4.97
N GLY A 393 -1.33 2.86 -5.75
CA GLY A 393 -2.64 2.44 -5.26
C GLY A 393 -3.72 3.51 -5.42
N LYS A 394 -4.96 3.04 -5.54
CA LYS A 394 -6.21 3.83 -5.67
C LYS A 394 -6.40 4.51 -7.02
N GLU A 395 -5.57 4.23 -8.02
CA GLU A 395 -5.69 4.78 -9.37
C GLU A 395 -6.99 4.35 -10.06
N LYS A 396 -7.52 3.15 -9.75
CA LYS A 396 -8.81 2.66 -10.27
C LYS A 396 -9.96 3.63 -10.02
N LEU A 397 -9.96 4.36 -8.90
CA LEU A 397 -10.96 5.39 -8.59
C LEU A 397 -10.85 6.57 -9.56
N ALA A 398 -9.64 7.06 -9.81
CA ALA A 398 -9.40 8.15 -10.75
C ALA A 398 -9.73 7.75 -12.19
N ILE A 399 -9.35 6.52 -12.58
CA ILE A 399 -9.68 5.94 -13.89
C ILE A 399 -11.19 5.87 -14.09
N SER A 400 -11.93 5.39 -13.09
CA SER A 400 -13.40 5.28 -13.17
C SER A 400 -14.08 6.63 -13.37
N ILE A 401 -13.63 7.66 -12.64
CA ILE A 401 -14.14 9.02 -12.80
C ILE A 401 -13.76 9.58 -14.19
N SER A 402 -12.53 9.38 -14.64
CA SER A 402 -12.07 9.85 -15.95
C SER A 402 -12.89 9.23 -17.09
N LYS A 403 -13.08 7.90 -17.07
CA LYS A 403 -13.89 7.18 -18.06
C LYS A 403 -15.33 7.71 -18.13
N ARG A 404 -15.95 7.98 -16.98
CA ARG A 404 -17.32 8.52 -16.93
C ARG A 404 -17.41 9.95 -17.45
N MET A 405 -16.37 10.75 -17.24
CA MET A 405 -16.32 12.16 -17.64
C MET A 405 -15.61 12.34 -18.99
N ASP A 406 -15.96 11.53 -19.99
CA ASP A 406 -15.45 11.61 -21.37
C ASP A 406 -13.90 11.59 -21.46
N SER A 407 -13.27 10.68 -20.70
CA SER A 407 -11.80 10.56 -20.62
C SER A 407 -11.11 11.85 -20.20
N CYS A 408 -11.63 12.50 -19.15
CA CYS A 408 -11.05 13.75 -18.67
C CYS A 408 -9.61 13.56 -18.17
N PRO A 409 -8.74 14.58 -18.30
CA PRO A 409 -7.32 14.43 -18.00
C PRO A 409 -7.03 14.15 -16.52
N ILE A 410 -6.00 13.34 -16.29
CA ILE A 410 -5.45 13.02 -14.97
C ILE A 410 -4.06 13.64 -14.83
N TYR A 411 -3.92 14.57 -13.89
CA TYR A 411 -2.64 15.15 -13.51
C TYR A 411 -2.09 14.47 -12.25
N VAL A 412 -0.79 14.21 -12.22
CA VAL A 412 -0.10 13.60 -11.08
C VAL A 412 0.66 14.67 -10.33
N SER A 413 0.22 14.98 -9.11
CA SER A 413 0.93 15.95 -8.28
C SER A 413 2.29 15.43 -7.85
N ASN A 414 3.30 16.29 -7.97
CA ASN A 414 4.67 16.05 -7.50
C ASN A 414 4.91 16.56 -6.07
N ILE A 415 3.87 17.01 -5.36
CA ILE A 415 3.99 17.47 -3.97
C ILE A 415 4.47 16.33 -3.09
N ASN A 416 5.49 16.62 -2.28
CA ASN A 416 6.14 15.63 -1.42
C ASN A 416 6.54 14.38 -2.22
N SER A 417 6.93 14.51 -3.48
CA SER A 417 7.47 13.41 -4.29
C SER A 417 8.93 13.69 -4.67
N ARG A 418 9.67 12.65 -5.10
CA ARG A 418 10.99 12.84 -5.70
C ARG A 418 10.92 13.34 -7.14
N GLY A 419 9.71 13.59 -7.66
CA GLY A 419 9.45 13.92 -9.06
C GLY A 419 9.35 12.69 -9.96
N ASP A 420 9.36 11.50 -9.37
CA ASP A 420 9.32 10.19 -10.02
C ASP A 420 7.91 9.60 -10.07
N LYS A 421 6.89 10.26 -9.50
CA LYS A 421 5.53 9.69 -9.41
C LYS A 421 4.90 9.47 -10.79
N LYS A 422 5.19 10.33 -11.77
CA LYS A 422 4.74 10.13 -13.15
C LYS A 422 5.38 8.89 -13.79
N GLU A 423 6.69 8.70 -13.59
CA GLU A 423 7.43 7.53 -14.08
C GLU A 423 6.95 6.23 -13.41
N ILE A 424 6.67 6.29 -12.10
CA ILE A 424 6.04 5.20 -11.34
C ILE A 424 4.70 4.81 -11.95
N ILE A 425 3.82 5.77 -12.21
CA ILE A 425 2.50 5.48 -12.78
C ILE A 425 2.62 4.91 -14.20
N ALA A 426 3.51 5.47 -15.02
CA ALA A 426 3.77 4.94 -16.37
C ALA A 426 4.32 3.50 -16.34
N SER A 427 4.94 3.06 -15.24
CA SER A 427 5.40 1.67 -15.08
C SER A 427 4.26 0.67 -14.89
N PHE A 428 3.03 1.11 -14.62
CA PHE A 428 1.88 0.23 -14.43
C PHE A 428 1.38 -0.41 -15.73
N GLN A 429 1.80 0.09 -16.89
CA GLN A 429 1.37 -0.38 -18.23
C GLN A 429 -0.15 -0.43 -18.37
N ASN A 430 -0.80 0.68 -18.03
CA ASN A 430 -2.25 0.81 -18.16
C ASN A 430 -2.57 1.75 -19.32
N ASP A 431 -2.91 1.18 -20.48
CA ASP A 431 -3.16 1.92 -21.72
C ASP A 431 -4.12 3.09 -21.56
N PHE A 432 -5.21 2.89 -20.80
CA PHE A 432 -6.18 3.95 -20.56
C PHE A 432 -5.57 5.07 -19.73
N LEU A 433 -4.93 4.74 -18.61
CA LEU A 433 -4.31 5.73 -17.73
C LEU A 433 -3.25 6.53 -18.51
N ASP A 434 -2.40 5.86 -19.27
CA ASP A 434 -1.37 6.48 -20.09
C ASP A 434 -1.96 7.45 -21.13
N SER A 435 -3.13 7.13 -21.68
CA SER A 435 -3.82 7.99 -22.66
C SER A 435 -4.40 9.28 -22.06
N VAL A 436 -4.70 9.32 -20.77
CA VAL A 436 -5.32 10.47 -20.09
C VAL A 436 -4.37 11.23 -19.17
N LEU A 437 -3.16 10.72 -18.94
CA LEU A 437 -2.14 11.40 -18.15
C LEU A 437 -1.70 12.71 -18.81
N THR A 438 -1.55 13.76 -18.00
CA THR A 438 -1.11 15.07 -18.48
C THR A 438 -0.11 15.74 -17.52
N ASP A 439 0.78 16.55 -18.07
CA ASP A 439 1.65 17.47 -17.30
C ASP A 439 0.99 18.84 -17.08
N ASP A 440 -0.14 19.11 -17.73
CA ASP A 440 -0.88 20.36 -17.64
C ASP A 440 -1.88 20.30 -16.50
N ASP A 441 -1.49 20.82 -15.33
CA ASP A 441 -2.24 20.83 -14.07
C ASP A 441 -3.49 21.72 -14.04
N VAL A 442 -3.84 22.34 -15.17
CA VAL A 442 -5.09 23.10 -15.34
C VAL A 442 -5.86 22.73 -16.61
N GLY A 443 -5.33 21.82 -17.42
CA GLY A 443 -5.94 21.34 -18.66
C GLY A 443 -6.27 22.44 -19.67
N LYS A 444 -5.36 23.42 -19.87
CA LYS A 444 -5.43 24.50 -20.86
C LYS A 444 -5.79 24.01 -22.26
N TYR A 445 -5.25 22.85 -22.65
CA TYR A 445 -5.44 22.29 -23.99
C TYR A 445 -6.60 21.29 -24.09
N SER A 446 -7.28 21.01 -22.97
CA SER A 446 -8.41 20.09 -22.92
C SER A 446 -9.72 20.87 -22.88
N SER A 447 -10.71 20.44 -23.69
CA SER A 447 -12.09 20.95 -23.63
C SER A 447 -12.88 20.39 -22.43
N ALA A 448 -12.33 19.40 -21.70
CA ALA A 448 -13.02 18.76 -20.59
C ALA A 448 -13.42 19.76 -19.50
N GLU A 449 -14.64 19.65 -18.99
CA GLU A 449 -15.14 20.51 -17.91
C GLU A 449 -14.72 20.03 -16.51
N VAL A 450 -14.18 18.82 -16.43
CA VAL A 450 -13.65 18.20 -15.20
C VAL A 450 -12.18 17.87 -15.41
N MET A 451 -11.41 17.92 -14.33
CA MET A 451 -10.03 17.47 -14.32
C MET A 451 -9.73 16.77 -13.00
N ILE A 452 -8.87 15.74 -13.04
CA ILE A 452 -8.53 14.93 -11.86
C ILE A 452 -7.06 15.17 -11.50
N HIS A 453 -6.77 15.47 -10.23
CA HIS A 453 -5.42 15.47 -9.68
C HIS A 453 -5.25 14.31 -8.71
N LEU A 454 -4.28 13.44 -8.99
CA LEU A 454 -3.78 12.48 -8.01
C LEU A 454 -2.87 13.22 -7.03
N VAL A 455 -3.26 13.27 -5.75
CA VAL A 455 -2.58 14.04 -4.71
C VAL A 455 -2.20 13.15 -3.52
N PRO A 456 -1.17 13.51 -2.73
CA PRO A 456 -0.91 12.83 -1.46
C PRO A 456 -2.14 12.82 -0.57
N MET A 457 -2.36 11.73 0.18
CA MET A 457 -3.54 11.56 1.04
C MET A 457 -3.76 12.74 2.00
N LYS A 458 -2.67 13.32 2.52
CA LYS A 458 -2.69 14.52 3.36
C LYS A 458 -3.45 15.69 2.71
N ILE A 459 -3.38 15.88 1.40
CA ILE A 459 -4.07 16.99 0.73
C ILE A 459 -5.59 16.87 0.89
N VAL A 460 -6.12 15.66 0.87
CA VAL A 460 -7.56 15.36 1.05
C VAL A 460 -7.89 14.97 2.50
N GLY A 461 -6.96 15.17 3.44
CA GLY A 461 -7.12 14.84 4.85
C GLY A 461 -8.08 15.79 5.58
N SER A 462 -8.01 17.09 5.27
CA SER A 462 -8.82 18.12 5.91
C SER A 462 -9.26 19.24 4.96
N PRO A 463 -10.36 19.96 5.27
CA PRO A 463 -10.78 21.13 4.49
C PRO A 463 -9.72 22.22 4.39
N LYS A 464 -8.87 22.37 5.41
CA LYS A 464 -7.75 23.33 5.42
C LYS A 464 -6.72 22.98 4.33
N GLU A 465 -6.39 21.71 4.17
CA GLU A 465 -5.38 21.25 3.22
C GLU A 465 -5.85 21.37 1.78
N ILE A 466 -7.09 20.98 1.47
CA ILE A 466 -7.66 21.21 0.13
C ILE A 466 -7.75 22.70 -0.17
N SER A 467 -8.20 23.52 0.78
CA SER A 467 -8.24 24.97 0.60
C SER A 467 -6.86 25.53 0.29
N SER A 468 -5.83 25.06 1.00
CA SER A 468 -4.43 25.47 0.79
C SER A 468 -3.94 25.05 -0.60
N TYR A 469 -4.18 23.82 -1.01
CA TYR A 469 -3.83 23.32 -2.35
C TYR A 469 -4.54 24.11 -3.46
N PHE A 470 -5.85 24.33 -3.33
CA PHE A 470 -6.66 25.04 -4.32
C PHE A 470 -6.28 26.52 -4.44
N ASN A 471 -6.00 27.18 -3.32
CA ASN A 471 -5.72 28.62 -3.29
C ASN A 471 -4.24 28.94 -3.59
N HIS A 472 -3.29 28.19 -3.04
CA HIS A 472 -1.86 28.50 -3.21
C HIS A 472 -1.37 28.27 -4.64
N ASN A 473 -1.92 27.27 -5.35
CA ASN A 473 -1.67 27.04 -6.78
C ASN A 473 -2.58 27.87 -7.70
N GLN A 474 -3.43 28.74 -7.15
CA GLN A 474 -4.35 29.59 -7.91
C GLN A 474 -5.35 28.85 -8.81
N TYR A 475 -5.69 27.60 -8.48
CA TYR A 475 -6.67 26.80 -9.22
C TYR A 475 -8.07 27.43 -9.25
N PHE A 476 -8.39 28.30 -8.29
CA PHE A 476 -9.62 29.10 -8.31
C PHE A 476 -9.76 30.02 -9.55
N ASN A 477 -8.68 30.31 -10.27
CA ASN A 477 -8.73 31.03 -11.55
C ASN A 477 -9.21 30.15 -12.71
N HIS A 478 -9.03 28.83 -12.60
CA HIS A 478 -9.27 27.86 -13.68
C HIS A 478 -10.50 26.99 -13.44
N PHE A 479 -10.87 26.77 -12.17
CA PHE A 479 -11.95 25.88 -11.78
C PHE A 479 -13.01 26.62 -10.95
N GLU A 480 -14.29 26.32 -11.18
CA GLU A 480 -15.41 26.87 -10.41
C GLU A 480 -15.45 26.28 -8.98
N ARG A 481 -15.21 24.97 -8.85
CA ARG A 481 -15.32 24.21 -7.60
C ARG A 481 -14.24 23.13 -7.50
N CYS A 482 -14.00 22.66 -6.28
CA CYS A 482 -13.07 21.56 -5.99
C CYS A 482 -13.75 20.46 -5.16
N ILE A 483 -13.53 19.18 -5.50
CA ILE A 483 -14.02 18.05 -4.71
C ILE A 483 -12.82 17.18 -4.36
N GLY A 484 -12.62 16.88 -3.09
CA GLY A 484 -11.65 15.91 -2.63
C GLY A 484 -12.31 14.58 -2.28
N PHE A 485 -11.82 13.51 -2.89
CA PHE A 485 -12.10 12.15 -2.46
C PHE A 485 -10.95 11.65 -1.60
N ARG A 486 -11.29 11.28 -0.37
CA ARG A 486 -10.40 10.62 0.60
C ARG A 486 -10.76 9.12 0.62
N PRO A 487 -10.18 8.31 -0.28
CA PRO A 487 -10.40 6.87 -0.27
C PRO A 487 -9.70 6.24 0.94
N THR A 488 -10.49 5.76 1.89
CA THR A 488 -10.06 5.07 3.11
C THR A 488 -10.58 3.64 3.09
N GLY A 489 -9.97 2.75 3.88
CA GLY A 489 -10.53 1.42 4.12
C GLY A 489 -11.84 1.47 4.93
N TRP A 490 -11.97 0.62 5.96
CA TRP A 490 -13.17 0.63 6.80
C TRP A 490 -13.26 1.95 7.61
N ALA A 491 -14.13 2.85 7.14
CA ALA A 491 -14.57 4.05 7.83
C ALA A 491 -16.03 4.28 7.47
N PHE A 492 -16.90 3.35 7.88
CA PHE A 492 -18.33 3.45 7.66
C PHE A 492 -19.03 3.79 8.96
N GLU A 493 -18.81 5.01 9.45
CA GLU A 493 -19.80 5.82 10.17
C GLU A 493 -19.21 7.21 10.45
N GLY A 494 -20.07 8.22 10.47
CA GLY A 494 -19.70 9.64 10.52
C GLY A 494 -19.18 10.12 11.88
N THR A 495 -18.35 9.34 12.57
CA THR A 495 -17.61 9.80 13.74
C THR A 495 -16.23 10.26 13.30
N SER A 496 -15.86 11.46 13.74
CA SER A 496 -14.53 12.06 13.62
C SER A 496 -13.45 11.35 14.44
N ASP A 497 -13.71 10.13 14.91
CA ASP A 497 -12.85 9.38 15.82
C ASP A 497 -12.34 8.12 15.11
N PHE A 498 -11.27 8.30 14.33
CA PHE A 498 -10.44 7.19 13.84
C PHE A 498 -9.21 6.98 14.76
N LEU A 499 -9.37 7.20 16.05
CA LEU A 499 -8.34 6.90 17.05
C LEU A 499 -9.04 6.66 18.39
N GLU A 500 -9.55 5.45 18.60
CA GLU A 500 -9.78 4.82 19.91
C GLU A 500 -10.66 3.56 19.72
N LEU A 501 -10.14 2.50 19.08
CA LEU A 501 -10.68 1.14 19.28
C LEU A 501 -9.62 0.01 19.26
N GLU A 502 -8.31 0.32 19.29
CA GLU A 502 -7.28 -0.69 19.55
C GLU A 502 -6.81 -0.75 21.02
N ASP A 503 -7.38 0.07 21.90
CA ASP A 503 -7.39 -0.25 23.33
C ASP A 503 -8.62 -1.12 23.59
N GLU A 504 -8.39 -2.42 23.48
CA GLU A 504 -9.20 -3.56 23.91
C GLU A 504 -10.41 -3.17 24.78
N LYS A 505 -11.61 -3.21 24.19
CA LYS A 505 -12.79 -3.54 25.01
C LYS A 505 -12.59 -4.99 25.48
N PRO A 506 -12.50 -5.28 26.78
CA PRO A 506 -12.23 -6.64 27.29
C PRO A 506 -13.37 -7.64 27.09
N TYR A 507 -14.37 -7.33 26.25
CA TYR A 507 -15.64 -8.04 26.13
C TYR A 507 -16.23 -7.90 24.71
N ALA A 508 -15.42 -8.00 23.66
CA ALA A 508 -16.00 -8.31 22.35
C ALA A 508 -16.35 -9.80 22.36
N GLU A 509 -17.65 -10.12 22.41
CA GLU A 509 -18.13 -11.50 22.29
C GLU A 509 -17.51 -12.17 21.05
N ASP A 510 -17.11 -13.43 21.20
CA ASP A 510 -16.65 -14.25 20.08
C ASP A 510 -17.69 -14.23 18.95
N ALA A 511 -17.28 -13.88 17.73
CA ALA A 511 -18.18 -13.84 16.57
C ALA A 511 -18.95 -15.17 16.45
N SER A 512 -20.29 -15.12 16.51
CA SER A 512 -21.12 -16.32 16.47
C SER A 512 -21.21 -16.88 15.04
N PHE A 513 -21.68 -18.12 14.89
CA PHE A 513 -21.98 -18.66 13.55
C PHE A 513 -23.04 -17.83 12.82
N GLN A 514 -24.00 -17.26 13.56
CA GLN A 514 -25.03 -16.38 13.03
C GLN A 514 -24.41 -15.13 12.40
N ASP A 515 -23.51 -14.45 13.13
CA ASP A 515 -22.85 -13.22 12.65
C ASP A 515 -22.05 -13.48 11.37
N MET A 516 -21.37 -14.63 11.29
CA MET A 516 -20.59 -15.01 10.10
C MET A 516 -21.47 -15.29 8.89
N ILE A 517 -22.57 -16.04 9.07
CA ILE A 517 -23.49 -16.36 7.98
C ILE A 517 -24.26 -15.11 7.53
N GLU A 518 -24.62 -14.23 8.47
CA GLU A 518 -25.21 -12.93 8.14
C GLU A 518 -24.24 -12.04 7.37
N ALA A 519 -22.96 -11.99 7.76
CA ALA A 519 -21.93 -11.27 7.01
C ALA A 519 -21.73 -11.83 5.59
N LEU A 520 -21.83 -13.15 5.41
CA LEU A 520 -21.77 -13.79 4.09
C LEU A 520 -22.97 -13.40 3.19
N LYS A 521 -24.17 -13.33 3.77
CA LYS A 521 -25.41 -12.95 3.07
C LYS A 521 -25.50 -11.44 2.79
N ASN A 522 -24.96 -10.62 3.68
CA ASN A 522 -25.05 -9.17 3.58
C ASN A 522 -24.06 -8.65 2.51
N ARG A 523 -24.60 -8.14 1.40
CA ARG A 523 -23.84 -7.43 0.37
C ARG A 523 -24.08 -5.92 0.49
N PRO A 524 -23.12 -5.15 1.02
CA PRO A 524 -23.30 -3.71 1.21
C PRO A 524 -23.57 -3.01 -0.13
N ASN A 525 -24.75 -2.42 -0.27
CA ASN A 525 -25.06 -1.54 -1.39
C ASN A 525 -24.46 -0.15 -1.11
N TYR A 526 -23.88 0.47 -2.14
CA TYR A 526 -23.29 1.80 -2.00
C TYR A 526 -23.51 2.61 -3.26
N THR A 527 -24.04 3.82 -3.09
CA THR A 527 -24.42 4.70 -4.19
C THR A 527 -23.89 6.11 -3.94
N TYR A 528 -23.98 6.97 -4.95
CA TYR A 528 -23.62 8.38 -4.79
C TYR A 528 -24.45 9.07 -3.69
N LEU A 529 -25.67 8.59 -3.39
CA LEU A 529 -26.50 9.11 -2.30
C LEU A 529 -25.85 8.89 -0.92
N ASP A 530 -25.13 7.79 -0.75
CA ASP A 530 -24.42 7.48 0.50
C ASP A 530 -23.22 8.40 0.71
N ILE A 531 -22.56 8.79 -0.37
CA ILE A 531 -21.52 9.84 -0.35
C ILE A 531 -22.14 11.18 0.10
N LEU A 532 -23.30 11.53 -0.46
CA LEU A 532 -23.99 12.80 -0.15
C LEU A 532 -24.49 12.88 1.30
N LYS A 533 -24.92 11.76 1.90
CA LYS A 533 -25.39 11.70 3.30
C LYS A 533 -24.35 12.24 4.29
N GLN A 534 -23.05 12.12 3.99
CA GLN A 534 -21.96 12.61 4.85
C GLN A 534 -21.97 14.13 5.03
N LYS A 535 -22.52 14.88 4.06
CA LYS A 535 -22.48 16.34 4.02
C LYS A 535 -23.81 16.92 3.55
N ARG A 536 -24.91 16.54 4.21
CA ARG A 536 -26.23 17.14 3.96
C ARG A 536 -26.15 18.66 4.18
N PRO A 537 -26.64 19.48 3.24
CA PRO A 537 -26.72 20.92 3.43
C PRO A 537 -27.59 21.24 4.66
N GLN A 538 -27.06 22.01 5.62
CA GLN A 538 -27.90 22.59 6.68
C GLN A 538 -28.75 23.72 6.08
N SER A 539 -29.96 23.90 6.60
CA SER A 539 -30.99 24.83 6.09
C SER A 539 -30.66 26.32 6.26
N ASP A 540 -29.47 26.68 6.73
CA ASP A 540 -29.08 28.07 6.91
C ASP A 540 -28.74 28.72 5.58
N LYS A 541 -29.74 29.42 5.04
CA LYS A 541 -29.72 30.18 3.78
C LYS A 541 -28.73 31.36 3.76
N LEU A 542 -27.99 31.61 4.85
CA LEU A 542 -27.20 32.83 5.08
C LEU A 542 -25.67 32.64 5.05
N MET A 543 -25.16 31.42 4.92
CA MET A 543 -23.71 31.19 4.78
C MET A 543 -23.33 30.87 3.35
N ASP A 544 -22.25 31.50 2.89
CA ASP A 544 -21.62 31.18 1.62
C ASP A 544 -21.24 29.68 1.56
N LYS A 545 -21.82 28.94 0.61
CA LYS A 545 -21.50 27.51 0.44
C LYS A 545 -20.02 27.37 0.06
N PRO A 546 -19.26 26.45 0.69
CA PRO A 546 -17.83 26.35 0.45
C PRO A 546 -17.53 25.96 -1.00
N THR A 547 -16.51 26.59 -1.58
CA THR A 547 -16.02 26.32 -2.96
C THR A 547 -15.38 24.94 -3.11
N PHE A 548 -15.10 24.26 -1.99
CA PHE A 548 -14.52 22.94 -1.93
C PHE A 548 -15.29 22.01 -0.98
N LYS A 549 -15.34 20.73 -1.30
CA LYS A 549 -15.94 19.68 -0.44
C LYS A 549 -15.02 18.47 -0.36
N ILE A 550 -15.11 17.74 0.75
CA ILE A 550 -14.38 16.48 0.97
C ILE A 550 -15.38 15.38 1.27
N TYR A 551 -15.18 14.23 0.62
CA TYR A 551 -15.94 13.02 0.83
C TYR A 551 -14.99 11.88 1.15
N SER A 552 -15.26 11.17 2.25
CA SER A 552 -14.57 9.91 2.55
C SER A 552 -15.24 8.79 1.77
N LEU A 553 -14.46 7.93 1.13
CA LEU A 553 -14.98 6.79 0.38
C LEU A 553 -14.49 5.49 1.02
N PRO A 554 -15.35 4.47 1.21
CA PRO A 554 -14.95 3.16 1.74
C PRO A 554 -14.26 2.33 0.64
N TYR A 555 -13.22 2.88 0.04
CA TYR A 555 -12.41 2.26 -1.00
C TYR A 555 -11.26 1.49 -0.33
N SER A 556 -11.47 0.20 -0.08
CA SER A 556 -10.45 -0.71 0.44
C SER A 556 -9.69 -1.41 -0.70
N GLU A 557 -8.40 -1.67 -0.50
CA GLU A 557 -7.57 -2.56 -1.32
C GLU A 557 -7.25 -3.87 -0.58
N HIS A 558 -7.87 -4.11 0.58
CA HIS A 558 -7.85 -5.37 1.32
C HIS A 558 -9.23 -6.01 1.34
N SER A 559 -9.27 -7.33 1.50
CA SER A 559 -10.50 -8.12 1.58
C SER A 559 -11.39 -7.70 2.74
N SER A 560 -12.70 -7.57 2.51
CA SER A 560 -13.69 -7.54 3.59
C SER A 560 -13.77 -8.91 4.27
N PHE A 561 -14.38 -8.97 5.46
CA PHE A 561 -14.58 -10.26 6.12
C PHE A 561 -15.40 -11.23 5.28
N ARG A 562 -16.41 -10.71 4.56
CA ARG A 562 -17.21 -11.49 3.62
C ARG A 562 -16.35 -12.05 2.50
N GLU A 563 -15.58 -11.21 1.83
CA GLU A 563 -14.67 -11.58 0.73
C GLU A 563 -13.67 -12.65 1.18
N LEU A 564 -13.04 -12.46 2.35
CA LEU A 564 -12.09 -13.41 2.93
C LEU A 564 -12.76 -14.74 3.35
N SER A 565 -13.98 -14.68 3.89
CA SER A 565 -14.75 -15.87 4.25
C SER A 565 -15.09 -16.71 3.02
N PHE A 566 -15.46 -16.10 1.90
CA PHE A 566 -15.66 -16.85 0.65
C PHE A 566 -14.38 -17.56 0.19
N PHE A 567 -13.23 -16.90 0.30
CA PHE A 567 -11.95 -17.52 -0.05
C PHE A 567 -11.64 -18.73 0.84
N ALA A 568 -11.78 -18.59 2.16
CA ALA A 568 -11.53 -19.66 3.11
C ALA A 568 -12.54 -20.82 2.98
N LEU A 569 -13.81 -20.51 2.71
CA LEU A 569 -14.86 -21.51 2.59
C LEU A 569 -14.82 -22.23 1.25
N MET A 570 -14.48 -21.58 0.13
CA MET A 570 -14.52 -22.21 -1.20
C MET A 570 -13.30 -23.08 -1.51
N LEU A 571 -12.18 -22.87 -0.80
CA LEU A 571 -10.92 -23.57 -1.06
C LEU A 571 -10.62 -24.64 -0.01
N ASN A 572 -10.16 -25.80 -0.48
CA ASN A 572 -9.65 -26.90 0.31
C ASN A 572 -8.26 -26.59 0.87
N ILE A 573 -8.23 -25.89 2.01
CA ILE A 573 -7.03 -25.43 2.71
C ILE A 573 -6.84 -26.24 3.99
N SER A 574 -5.69 -26.89 4.15
CA SER A 574 -5.37 -27.63 5.37
C SER A 574 -5.04 -26.68 6.53
N GLU A 575 -4.13 -25.73 6.29
CA GLU A 575 -3.65 -24.79 7.30
C GLU A 575 -3.78 -23.35 6.79
N ILE A 576 -4.52 -22.51 7.53
CA ILE A 576 -4.58 -21.06 7.32
C ILE A 576 -3.64 -20.40 8.33
N ILE A 577 -2.76 -19.52 7.84
CA ILE A 577 -1.76 -18.81 8.64
C ILE A 577 -2.01 -17.30 8.51
N PRO A 578 -2.47 -16.61 9.57
CA PRO A 578 -2.62 -15.15 9.55
C PRO A 578 -1.29 -14.42 9.39
N THR A 579 -1.23 -13.38 8.54
CA THR A 579 -0.03 -12.57 8.36
C THR A 579 -0.10 -11.19 9.02
N VAL A 580 -1.31 -10.71 9.32
CA VAL A 580 -1.58 -9.37 9.90
C VAL A 580 -2.23 -9.51 11.28
N ASN A 581 -2.08 -8.51 12.15
CA ASN A 581 -2.62 -8.51 13.52
C ASN A 581 -2.12 -9.67 14.40
N THR A 582 -0.92 -10.16 14.13
CA THR A 582 -0.30 -11.30 14.84
C THR A 582 0.51 -10.91 16.07
N GLY A 583 0.73 -9.61 16.31
CA GLY A 583 1.54 -9.12 17.42
C GLY A 583 0.90 -9.32 18.80
N ASN A 584 -0.43 -9.27 18.88
CA ASN A 584 -1.20 -9.43 20.13
C ASN A 584 -1.76 -10.85 20.25
N GLU A 585 -1.64 -11.46 21.44
CA GLU A 585 -2.20 -12.77 21.75
C GLU A 585 -3.72 -12.82 21.63
N PHE A 586 -4.41 -11.77 22.07
CA PHE A 586 -5.86 -11.67 21.94
C PHE A 586 -6.31 -11.67 20.47
N SER A 587 -5.64 -10.88 19.62
CA SER A 587 -5.90 -10.85 18.18
C SER A 587 -5.64 -12.22 17.53
N ARG A 588 -4.57 -12.92 17.92
CA ARG A 588 -4.28 -14.28 17.44
C ARG A 588 -5.39 -15.26 17.83
N ALA A 589 -5.79 -15.29 19.10
CA ALA A 589 -6.86 -16.16 19.60
C ALA A 589 -8.19 -15.89 18.88
N LYS A 590 -8.52 -14.61 18.62
CA LYS A 590 -9.73 -14.24 17.85
C LYS A 590 -9.65 -14.74 16.41
N MET A 591 -8.52 -14.59 15.73
CA MET A 591 -8.33 -15.10 14.37
C MET A 591 -8.39 -16.63 14.34
N GLU A 592 -7.78 -17.33 15.29
CA GLU A 592 -7.86 -18.79 15.43
C GLU A 592 -9.31 -19.27 15.63
N SER A 593 -10.08 -18.59 16.50
CA SER A 593 -11.52 -18.82 16.71
C SER A 593 -12.31 -18.70 15.39
N ILE A 594 -12.00 -17.69 14.57
CA ILE A 594 -12.64 -17.50 13.26
C ILE A 594 -12.23 -18.61 12.26
N ILE A 595 -10.94 -18.96 12.18
CA ILE A 595 -10.44 -20.02 11.29
C ILE A 595 -11.12 -21.35 11.60
N GLU A 596 -11.26 -21.68 12.89
CA GLU A 596 -11.93 -22.91 13.30
C GLU A 596 -13.42 -22.91 12.91
N LYS A 597 -14.10 -21.78 13.09
CA LYS A 597 -15.50 -21.62 12.62
C LYS A 597 -15.62 -21.75 11.11
N TRP A 598 -14.68 -21.20 10.33
CA TRP A 598 -14.64 -21.42 8.87
C TRP A 598 -14.47 -22.90 8.52
N ARG A 599 -13.62 -23.65 9.23
CA ARG A 599 -13.48 -25.11 9.02
C ARG A 599 -14.79 -25.86 9.29
N ILE A 600 -15.48 -25.52 10.38
CA ILE A 600 -16.77 -26.12 10.73
C ILE A 600 -17.83 -25.81 9.67
N LEU A 601 -17.91 -24.55 9.21
CA LEU A 601 -18.81 -24.12 8.16
C LEU A 601 -18.49 -24.81 6.83
N GLN A 602 -17.22 -24.89 6.45
CA GLN A 602 -16.78 -25.61 5.25
C GLN A 602 -17.21 -27.09 5.29
N GLY A 603 -16.99 -27.78 6.42
CA GLY A 603 -17.44 -29.18 6.59
C GLY A 603 -18.96 -29.35 6.49
N ALA A 604 -19.73 -28.33 6.87
CA ALA A 604 -21.18 -28.31 6.70
C ALA A 604 -21.61 -28.10 5.24
N ILE A 605 -20.82 -27.42 4.41
CA ILE A 605 -21.02 -27.28 2.96
C ILE A 605 -20.79 -28.63 2.25
N THR A 606 -19.76 -29.40 2.63
CA THR A 606 -19.33 -30.63 1.92
C THR A 606 -20.07 -31.92 2.29
N GLN A 607 -20.97 -31.89 3.29
CA GLN A 607 -21.71 -33.03 3.87
C GLN A 607 -20.93 -34.03 4.74
N LYS A 608 -20.86 -33.73 6.04
CA LYS A 608 -21.37 -34.59 7.13
C LYS A 608 -22.07 -33.64 8.09
N GLY A 609 -23.39 -33.80 8.30
CA GLY A 609 -24.18 -32.89 9.13
C GLY A 609 -23.45 -32.50 10.41
N SER A 610 -23.08 -31.22 10.52
CA SER A 610 -22.51 -30.72 11.75
C SER A 610 -23.63 -30.71 12.78
N LYS A 611 -23.51 -31.52 13.84
CA LYS A 611 -24.44 -31.52 14.97
C LYS A 611 -24.52 -30.16 15.69
N ASN A 612 -23.70 -29.19 15.29
CA ASN A 612 -23.48 -27.93 15.97
C ASN A 612 -24.17 -26.72 15.30
N LEU A 613 -24.80 -26.88 14.12
CA LEU A 613 -25.53 -25.80 13.43
C LEU A 613 -27.04 -26.09 13.45
N SER A 614 -27.85 -25.04 13.59
CA SER A 614 -29.30 -25.14 13.42
C SER A 614 -29.65 -25.48 11.97
N SER A 615 -30.81 -26.11 11.75
CA SER A 615 -31.28 -26.45 10.40
C SER A 615 -31.43 -25.22 9.49
N GLU A 616 -31.80 -24.08 10.06
CA GLU A 616 -31.91 -22.80 9.34
C GLU A 616 -30.55 -22.32 8.85
N LEU A 617 -29.54 -22.29 9.74
CA LEU A 617 -28.18 -21.88 9.37
C LEU A 617 -27.54 -22.83 8.35
N GLN A 618 -27.85 -24.12 8.44
CA GLN A 618 -27.37 -25.10 7.48
C GLN A 618 -27.96 -24.86 6.08
N ASN A 619 -29.25 -24.54 5.97
CA ASN A 619 -29.88 -24.21 4.70
C ASN A 619 -29.31 -22.92 4.10
N ASP A 620 -29.13 -21.89 4.92
CA ASP A 620 -28.51 -20.62 4.49
C ASP A 620 -27.10 -20.86 3.92
N LEU A 621 -26.28 -21.65 4.61
CA LEU A 621 -24.93 -21.96 4.20
C LEU A 621 -24.86 -22.79 2.90
N GLN A 622 -25.77 -23.76 2.74
CA GLN A 622 -25.86 -24.57 1.52
C GLN A 622 -26.35 -23.78 0.30
N SER A 623 -27.03 -22.65 0.52
CA SER A 623 -27.44 -21.75 -0.56
C SER A 623 -26.30 -20.88 -1.09
N LEU A 624 -25.18 -20.78 -0.36
CA LEU A 624 -24.03 -20.00 -0.78
C LEU A 624 -23.29 -20.72 -1.92
N THR A 625 -23.23 -20.05 -3.06
CA THR A 625 -22.50 -20.51 -4.25
C THR A 625 -21.48 -19.44 -4.65
N LEU A 626 -20.66 -19.73 -5.67
CA LEU A 626 -19.82 -18.70 -6.27
C LEU A 626 -20.63 -17.55 -6.88
N GLU A 627 -21.89 -17.79 -7.29
CA GLU A 627 -22.82 -16.73 -7.70
C GLU A 627 -23.29 -15.88 -6.53
N SER A 628 -23.21 -16.42 -5.31
CA SER A 628 -23.50 -15.66 -4.10
C SER A 628 -22.36 -14.70 -3.76
N PHE A 629 -21.13 -14.89 -4.26
CA PHE A 629 -20.02 -13.95 -4.08
C PHE A 629 -20.34 -12.61 -4.76
#